data_AF-A0A6A7YXL1-F1
#
_entry.id   AF-A0A6A7YXL1-F1
#
_cell.length_a   1.000
_cell.length_b   1.000
_cell.length_c   1.000
_cell.angle_alpha   90.00
_cell.angle_beta   90.00
_cell.angle_gamma   90.00
#
_symmetry.space_group_name_H-M   'P 1'
#
loop_
_entity.id
_entity.type
_entity.pdbx_description
1 polymer ?
#
loop_
_entity_poly.entity_id
_entity_poly.type
_entity_poly.pdbx_seq_one_letter_code
_entity_poly.pdbx_strand_id
1 'polypeptide(L)'
;MKDEYDFRAAKRGAVANTKGKTRITIMLDDAVIQVAREMAESAGMGYQTMINNILRQYLLPKITHSHRAIAEDRTKVLEVINEGISTSEVQALEKQLMAVASELKRVLGRETPDTHKTKAGQ
;
A
#
# COMPACT_ATOMS: atom_id res chain seq x y z
N MET A 1 8.74 -18.01 -30.43
CA MET A 1 9.96 -17.42 -29.82
C MET A 1 11.15 -17.85 -30.66
N LYS A 2 12.23 -17.07 -30.74
CA LYS A 2 13.45 -17.50 -31.44
C LYS A 2 14.29 -18.38 -30.51
N ASP A 3 14.90 -19.41 -31.06
CA ASP A 3 15.67 -20.41 -30.31
C ASP A 3 16.98 -19.82 -29.77
N GLU A 4 17.57 -18.83 -30.45
CA GLU A 4 18.78 -18.15 -29.97
C GLU A 4 18.72 -16.63 -30.20
N TYR A 5 19.26 -15.90 -29.23
CA TYR A 5 19.45 -14.46 -29.29
C TYR A 5 20.93 -14.14 -29.10
N ASP A 6 21.52 -13.42 -30.06
CA ASP A 6 22.89 -12.91 -29.96
C ASP A 6 22.91 -11.59 -29.18
N PHE A 7 23.50 -11.62 -27.99
CA PHE A 7 23.66 -10.46 -27.10
C PHE A 7 25.07 -9.87 -27.10
N ARG A 8 25.93 -10.21 -28.07
CA ARG A 8 27.33 -9.72 -28.14
C ARG A 8 27.46 -8.19 -28.17
N ALA A 9 26.46 -7.50 -28.71
CA ALA A 9 26.41 -6.03 -28.77
C ALA A 9 25.50 -5.40 -27.68
N ALA A 10 24.96 -6.21 -26.75
CA ALA A 10 24.06 -5.71 -25.72
C ALA A 10 24.83 -4.90 -24.67
N LYS A 11 24.51 -3.61 -24.54
CA LYS A 11 25.07 -2.73 -23.51
C LYS A 11 24.25 -2.87 -22.24
N ARG A 12 24.86 -3.32 -21.13
CA ARG A 12 24.19 -3.37 -19.81
C ARG A 12 23.81 -1.94 -19.40
N GLY A 13 22.52 -1.65 -19.36
CA GLY A 13 21.99 -0.40 -18.79
C GLY A 13 22.29 -0.30 -17.29
N ALA A 14 22.19 0.91 -16.74
CA ALA A 14 22.36 1.14 -15.31
C ALA A 14 21.39 0.24 -14.53
N VAL A 15 21.94 -0.60 -13.65
CA VAL A 15 21.13 -1.43 -12.75
C VAL A 15 20.33 -0.50 -11.86
N ALA A 16 19.01 -0.64 -11.85
CA ALA A 16 18.13 0.17 -11.03
C ALA A 16 18.61 0.14 -9.57
N ASN A 17 18.76 1.32 -8.97
CA ASN A 17 19.32 1.45 -7.63
C ASN A 17 18.40 0.77 -6.60
N THR A 18 18.91 -0.20 -5.86
CA THR A 18 18.15 -1.01 -4.89
C THR A 18 17.96 -0.28 -3.56
N LYS A 19 17.56 1.00 -3.58
CA LYS A 19 17.32 1.79 -2.36
C LYS A 19 16.33 1.03 -1.46
N GLY A 20 16.72 0.79 -0.20
CA GLY A 20 15.87 0.14 0.81
C GLY A 20 15.77 -1.39 0.73
N LYS A 21 16.62 -2.07 -0.06
CA LYS A 21 16.72 -3.53 -0.09
C LYS A 21 18.15 -3.98 0.21
N THR A 22 18.30 -4.86 1.20
CA THR A 22 19.58 -5.48 1.57
C THR A 22 19.64 -6.89 0.98
N ARG A 23 20.75 -7.24 0.31
CA ARG A 23 21.00 -8.61 -0.16
C ARG A 23 21.43 -9.46 1.02
N ILE A 24 20.71 -10.54 1.28
CA ILE A 24 21.01 -11.51 2.33
C ILE A 24 21.00 -12.92 1.75
N THR A 25 21.74 -13.83 2.38
CA THR A 25 21.66 -15.27 2.11
C THR A 25 20.81 -15.89 3.21
N ILE A 26 19.71 -16.53 2.84
CA ILE A 26 18.84 -17.28 3.75
C ILE A 26 18.53 -18.63 3.12
N MET A 27 18.43 -19.67 3.95
CA MET A 27 17.90 -20.96 3.53
C MET A 27 16.37 -20.92 3.66
N LEU A 28 15.66 -21.39 2.64
CA LEU A 28 14.21 -21.54 2.63
C LEU A 28 13.89 -22.95 2.18
N ASP A 29 12.85 -23.55 2.75
CA ASP A 29 12.40 -24.87 2.34
C ASP A 29 11.88 -24.84 0.90
N ASP A 30 12.12 -25.92 0.16
CA ASP A 30 11.69 -26.05 -1.24
C ASP A 30 10.17 -25.88 -1.39
N ALA A 31 9.39 -26.38 -0.42
CA ALA A 31 7.95 -26.22 -0.38
C ALA A 31 7.53 -24.74 -0.30
N VAL A 32 8.24 -23.93 0.50
CA VAL A 32 7.98 -22.49 0.62
C VAL A 32 8.31 -21.77 -0.68
N ILE A 33 9.42 -22.14 -1.32
CA ILE A 33 9.81 -21.56 -2.62
C ILE A 33 8.76 -21.89 -3.70
N GLN A 34 8.27 -23.13 -3.73
CA GLN A 34 7.28 -23.58 -4.71
C GLN A 34 5.97 -22.80 -4.56
N VAL A 35 5.42 -22.74 -3.35
CA VAL A 35 4.18 -21.99 -3.08
C VAL A 35 4.37 -20.49 -3.38
N ALA A 36 5.53 -19.92 -3.04
CA ALA A 36 5.83 -18.53 -3.37
C ALA A 36 5.90 -18.26 -4.87
N ARG A 37 6.33 -19.23 -5.69
CA ARG A 37 6.32 -19.10 -7.16
C ARG A 37 4.90 -19.09 -7.71
N GLU A 38 4.08 -20.05 -7.32
CA GLU A 38 2.69 -20.16 -7.78
C GLU A 38 1.87 -18.91 -7.43
N MET A 39 2.00 -18.42 -6.19
CA MET A 39 1.33 -17.18 -5.77
C MET A 39 1.84 -15.97 -6.56
N ALA A 40 3.13 -15.91 -6.85
CA ALA A 40 3.72 -14.79 -7.56
C ALA A 40 3.33 -14.78 -9.05
N GLU A 41 3.25 -15.95 -9.69
CA GLU A 41 2.75 -16.11 -11.06
C GLU A 41 1.30 -15.65 -11.17
N SER A 42 0.44 -16.10 -10.25
CA SER A 42 -0.96 -15.65 -10.20
C SER A 42 -1.11 -14.14 -9.97
N ALA A 43 -0.17 -13.52 -9.25
CA ALA A 43 -0.16 -12.09 -8.98
C ALA A 43 0.61 -11.25 -10.01
N GLY A 44 1.21 -11.89 -11.03
CA GLY A 44 2.01 -11.22 -12.06
C GLY A 44 3.27 -10.54 -11.50
N MET A 45 3.86 -11.07 -10.43
CA MET A 45 5.03 -10.50 -9.76
C MET A 45 6.16 -11.53 -9.57
N GLY A 46 7.36 -11.07 -9.19
CA GLY A 46 8.47 -11.98 -8.89
C GLY A 46 8.34 -12.65 -7.51
N TYR A 47 8.73 -13.92 -7.40
CA TYR A 47 8.67 -14.71 -6.16
C TYR A 47 9.43 -14.05 -4.99
N GLN A 48 10.57 -13.40 -5.25
CA GLN A 48 11.32 -12.67 -4.22
C GLN A 48 10.50 -11.50 -3.64
N THR A 49 9.75 -10.80 -4.48
CA THR A 49 8.86 -9.72 -4.03
C THR A 49 7.70 -10.29 -3.22
N MET A 50 7.15 -11.44 -3.62
CA MET A 50 6.10 -12.15 -2.87
C MET A 50 6.58 -12.51 -1.46
N ILE A 51 7.74 -13.17 -1.34
CA ILE A 51 8.33 -13.55 -0.06
C ILE A 51 8.55 -12.32 0.83
N ASN A 52 9.12 -11.24 0.29
CA ASN A 52 9.35 -10.02 1.05
C ASN A 52 8.03 -9.36 1.52
N ASN A 53 6.98 -9.39 0.71
CA ASN A 53 5.68 -8.82 1.09
C ASN A 53 5.06 -9.62 2.24
N ILE A 54 5.13 -10.95 2.18
CA ILE A 54 4.70 -11.83 3.26
C ILE A 54 5.49 -11.48 4.52
N LEU A 55 6.82 -11.50 4.48
CA LEU A 55 7.65 -11.17 5.63
C LEU A 55 7.34 -9.79 6.20
N ARG A 56 7.08 -8.78 5.36
CA ARG A 56 6.67 -7.45 5.81
C ARG A 56 5.33 -7.49 6.56
N GLN A 57 4.35 -8.24 6.07
CA GLN A 57 3.03 -8.33 6.72
C GLN A 57 3.10 -9.00 8.10
N TYR A 58 3.98 -9.99 8.26
CA TYR A 58 4.11 -10.74 9.52
C TYR A 58 5.08 -10.09 10.52
N LEU A 59 6.21 -9.54 10.06
CA LEU A 59 7.29 -9.06 10.94
C LEU A 59 7.22 -7.57 11.24
N LEU A 60 6.60 -6.78 10.36
CA LEU A 60 6.36 -5.37 10.65
C LEU A 60 4.95 -5.29 11.25
N PRO A 61 4.80 -5.21 12.60
CA PRO A 61 3.53 -4.87 13.19
C PRO A 61 3.11 -3.56 12.54
N LYS A 62 1.98 -3.64 11.85
CA LYS A 62 1.44 -2.58 11.01
C LYS A 62 1.75 -1.23 11.65
N ILE A 63 2.56 -0.43 10.96
CA ILE A 63 2.39 1.02 11.02
C ILE A 63 1.01 1.24 10.41
N THR A 64 0.03 1.03 11.27
CA THR A 64 -1.38 1.24 11.09
C THR A 64 -1.49 2.74 11.13
N HIS A 65 -1.92 3.38 10.06
CA HIS A 65 -3.28 3.24 9.56
C HIS A 65 -3.20 2.86 8.08
N SER A 66 -3.52 1.62 7.65
CA SER A 66 -4.74 1.44 6.82
C SER A 66 -5.18 -0.03 6.60
N HIS A 67 -4.51 -1.05 7.13
CA HIS A 67 -5.01 -2.45 6.95
C HIS A 67 -5.14 -3.27 8.25
N ARG A 68 -4.64 -2.74 9.40
CA ARG A 68 -5.08 -2.90 10.82
C ARG A 68 -6.51 -3.32 11.06
N ALA A 69 -7.30 -2.25 11.11
CA ALA A 69 -8.69 -2.25 11.45
C ALA A 69 -9.44 -3.26 10.60
N ILE A 70 -9.21 -3.33 9.28
CA ILE A 70 -10.00 -4.21 8.39
C ILE A 70 -9.98 -5.69 8.79
N ALA A 71 -8.94 -6.23 9.43
CA ALA A 71 -8.94 -7.65 9.80
C ALA A 71 -9.71 -7.93 11.10
N GLU A 72 -9.57 -7.08 12.12
CA GLU A 72 -10.31 -7.20 13.39
C GLU A 72 -11.76 -6.68 13.24
N ASP A 73 -11.95 -5.72 12.34
CA ASP A 73 -13.23 -5.14 11.92
C ASP A 73 -13.94 -6.06 10.94
N ARG A 74 -13.26 -6.85 10.08
CA ARG A 74 -13.93 -7.89 9.27
C ARG A 74 -14.59 -8.96 10.13
N THR A 75 -13.96 -9.37 11.23
CA THR A 75 -14.55 -10.36 12.14
C THR A 75 -15.80 -9.80 12.83
N LYS A 76 -15.76 -8.52 13.25
CA LYS A 76 -16.93 -7.83 13.80
C LYS A 76 -17.99 -7.50 12.75
N VAL A 77 -17.60 -7.10 11.55
CA VAL A 77 -18.48 -6.84 10.41
C VAL A 77 -19.18 -8.14 9.97
N LEU A 78 -18.50 -9.29 10.03
CA LEU A 78 -19.12 -10.59 9.77
C LEU A 78 -20.16 -10.97 10.86
N GLU A 79 -19.92 -10.64 12.13
CA GLU A 79 -20.93 -10.79 13.20
C GLU A 79 -22.12 -9.81 13.01
N VAL A 80 -21.83 -8.54 12.73
CA VAL A 80 -22.84 -7.48 12.54
C VAL A 80 -23.71 -7.69 11.30
N ILE A 81 -23.15 -8.22 10.21
CA ILE A 81 -23.93 -8.59 9.01
C ILE A 81 -24.93 -9.72 9.33
N ASN A 82 -24.61 -10.61 10.27
CA ASN A 82 -25.47 -11.73 10.66
C ASN A 82 -26.67 -11.27 11.51
N GLU A 83 -26.56 -10.13 12.21
CA GLU A 83 -27.61 -9.56 13.06
C GLU A 83 -28.42 -8.42 12.39
N GLY A 84 -28.05 -8.06 11.15
CA GLY A 84 -28.69 -7.01 10.37
C GLY A 84 -28.17 -5.62 10.74
N ILE A 85 -27.49 -4.97 9.79
CA ILE A 85 -26.93 -3.62 9.99
C ILE A 85 -28.08 -2.63 10.24
N SER A 86 -28.08 -1.95 11.39
CA SER A 86 -29.07 -0.90 11.67
C SER A 86 -28.80 0.32 10.78
N THR A 87 -29.85 0.87 10.15
CA THR A 87 -29.73 2.03 9.24
C THR A 87 -29.14 3.26 9.92
N SER A 88 -29.29 3.36 11.23
CA SER A 88 -28.70 4.40 12.09
C SER A 88 -27.17 4.35 12.14
N GLU A 89 -26.57 3.17 12.15
CA GLU A 89 -25.10 3.03 12.24
C GLU A 89 -24.43 3.43 10.92
N VAL A 90 -25.06 3.11 9.79
CA VAL A 90 -24.61 3.53 8.46
C VAL A 90 -24.66 5.06 8.34
N GLN A 91 -25.73 5.69 8.81
CA GLN A 91 -25.87 7.15 8.81
C GLN A 91 -24.85 7.85 9.71
N ALA A 92 -24.55 7.25 10.88
CA ALA A 92 -23.52 7.78 11.77
C ALA A 92 -22.13 7.74 11.11
N LEU A 93 -21.81 6.62 10.44
CA LEU A 93 -20.53 6.46 9.76
C LEU A 93 -20.38 7.39 8.55
N GLU A 94 -21.46 7.59 7.78
CA GLU A 94 -21.51 8.56 6.69
C GLU A 94 -21.21 9.99 7.19
N LYS A 95 -21.81 10.37 8.32
CA LYS A 95 -21.57 11.68 8.94
C LYS A 95 -20.12 11.85 9.39
N GLN A 96 -19.50 10.81 9.93
CA GLN A 96 -18.08 10.83 10.30
C GLN A 96 -17.18 10.96 9.06
N LEU A 97 -17.50 10.25 7.96
CA LEU A 97 -16.73 10.34 6.72
C LEU A 97 -16.80 11.74 6.10
N MET A 98 -17.98 12.37 6.11
CA MET A 98 -18.17 13.75 5.64
C MET A 98 -17.39 14.76 6.47
N ALA A 99 -17.36 14.59 7.80
CA ALA A 99 -16.58 15.44 8.70
C ALA A 99 -15.07 15.35 8.39
N VAL A 100 -14.54 14.13 8.24
CA VAL A 100 -13.12 13.92 7.92
C VAL A 100 -12.77 14.47 6.54
N ALA A 101 -13.63 14.29 5.53
CA ALA A 101 -13.43 14.84 4.20
C ALA A 101 -13.39 16.37 4.20
N SER A 102 -14.26 17.01 4.98
CA SER A 102 -14.29 18.47 5.14
C SER A 102 -13.01 19.00 5.81
N GLU A 103 -12.50 18.28 6.79
CA GLU A 103 -11.29 18.64 7.51
C GLU A 103 -10.04 18.46 6.64
N LEU A 104 -9.97 17.38 5.86
CA LEU A 104 -8.92 17.19 4.86
C LEU A 104 -8.91 18.31 3.83
N LYS A 105 -10.07 18.72 3.33
CA LYS A 105 -10.19 19.86 2.40
C LYS A 105 -9.74 21.18 3.02
N ARG A 106 -9.99 21.37 4.32
CA ARG A 106 -9.51 22.54 5.08
C ARG A 106 -7.99 22.55 5.25
N VAL A 107 -7.40 21.38 5.50
CA VAL A 107 -5.95 21.21 5.71
C VAL A 107 -5.18 21.31 4.39
N LEU A 108 -5.71 20.71 3.32
CA LEU A 108 -5.11 20.72 1.98
C LEU A 108 -5.38 22.00 1.18
N GLY A 109 -6.39 22.79 1.56
CA GLY A 109 -6.79 24.03 0.88
C GLY A 109 -6.11 25.32 1.36
N ARG A 110 -5.06 25.24 2.20
CA ARG A 110 -4.25 26.41 2.57
C ARG A 110 -3.09 26.58 1.60
N GLU A 111 -3.36 27.19 0.46
CA GLU A 111 -2.32 27.86 -0.32
C GLU A 111 -1.97 29.22 0.34
N THR A 112 -0.68 29.56 0.25
CA THR A 112 0.16 30.59 0.89
C THR A 112 -0.43 31.94 1.34
N PRO A 113 0.12 32.56 2.42
CA PRO A 113 -0.19 33.95 2.78
C PRO A 113 0.48 34.90 1.78
N ASP A 114 -0.31 35.59 0.96
CA ASP A 114 0.20 36.64 0.07
C ASP A 114 0.34 37.95 0.86
N THR A 115 1.59 38.30 1.16
CA THR A 115 2.01 39.63 1.55
C THR A 115 1.81 40.60 0.39
N HIS A 116 1.16 41.74 0.66
CA HIS A 116 1.35 43.08 0.06
C HIS A 116 0.01 43.81 -0.21
N LYS A 117 -0.33 44.76 0.66
CA LYS A 117 -0.94 46.03 0.22
C LYS A 117 -0.33 47.19 1.00
N THR A 118 0.65 47.80 0.33
CA THR A 118 1.28 49.08 0.66
C THR A 118 0.25 50.21 0.60
N LYS A 119 0.37 51.15 1.55
CA LYS A 119 -0.29 52.47 1.60
C LYS A 119 0.02 53.32 0.35
N ALA A 120 -1.01 53.92 -0.25
CA ALA A 120 -1.04 55.23 -0.93
C ALA A 120 -2.47 55.43 -1.47
N GLY A 121 -3.15 56.57 -1.40
CA GLY A 121 -2.78 57.90 -0.95
C GLY A 121 -4.04 58.73 -0.66
N GLN A 122 -3.78 59.91 -0.10
CA GLN A 122 -4.67 61.07 -0.08
C GLN A 122 -4.91 61.59 -1.51
#